data_AF-A0A7L4RCC0-F1
#
_entry.id   AF-A0A7L4RCC0-F1
#
_cell.length_a   1.000
_cell.length_b   1.000
_cell.length_c   1.000
_cell.angle_alpha   90.00
_cell.angle_beta   90.00
_cell.angle_gamma   90.00
#
_symmetry.space_group_name_H-M   'P 1'
#
loop_
_entity.id
_entity.type
_entity.pdbx_description
1 polymer ?
#
loop_
_entity_poly.entity_id
_entity_poly.type
_entity_poly.pdbx_seq_one_letter_code
_entity_poly.pdbx_strand_id
1 'polypeptide(L)'
;MAKKKPVKKKAPKEVPPVPEGPIEFEEPEPASEPEESTAPEAPKEEPQKSKGSAVKLFVIFLLLAIAVVLAYYFIISGSLFSTGPEVDVETFKSSFASAPTIYIVMDVRGVKDSLVSNNVLQCGVDFAGSSGMAGKDAVYFSLGDDGCTAPDGAHPLSDCVSQLENGLVIYVKECQAPFAIFGQQCPGGAKYYSNGMVVTVGQEYALGTCGIHKY
;
A
#
# COMPACT_ATOMS: atom_id res chain seq x y z
N MET A 1 28.97 30.66 35.23
CA MET A 1 29.00 29.24 35.68
C MET A 1 27.59 28.82 36.09
N ALA A 2 26.85 28.12 35.22
CA ALA A 2 25.46 27.74 35.48
C ALA A 2 25.39 26.31 36.05
N LYS A 3 24.76 26.16 37.22
CA LYS A 3 24.57 24.88 37.93
C LYS A 3 23.52 24.02 37.20
N LYS A 4 23.92 22.83 36.72
CA LYS A 4 22.99 21.80 36.20
C LYS A 4 22.21 21.17 37.37
N LYS A 5 20.88 21.11 37.26
CA LYS A 5 20.00 20.32 38.16
C LYS A 5 19.96 18.85 37.70
N PRO A 6 19.86 17.87 38.63
CA PRO A 6 19.78 16.46 38.29
C PRO A 6 18.36 16.05 37.90
N VAL A 7 18.26 15.23 36.85
CA VAL A 7 17.03 14.61 36.36
C VAL A 7 16.75 13.32 37.12
N LYS A 8 15.55 13.18 37.70
CA LYS A 8 15.08 11.96 38.39
C LYS A 8 14.72 10.89 37.36
N LYS A 9 15.37 9.71 37.45
CA LYS A 9 14.98 8.49 36.72
C LYS A 9 13.68 7.93 37.32
N LYS A 10 12.70 7.64 36.46
CA LYS A 10 11.43 7.00 36.79
C LYS A 10 11.58 5.48 36.59
N ALA A 11 11.15 4.68 37.56
CA ALA A 11 11.23 3.22 37.52
C ALA A 11 10.17 2.61 36.57
N PRO A 12 10.44 1.44 35.96
CA PRO A 12 9.51 0.77 35.05
C PRO A 12 8.34 0.10 35.79
N LYS A 13 7.17 0.11 35.16
CA LYS A 13 5.92 -0.53 35.62
C LYS A 13 5.88 -1.99 35.17
N GLU A 14 5.61 -2.90 36.09
CA GLU A 14 5.33 -4.32 35.82
C GLU A 14 4.00 -4.52 35.08
N VAL A 15 3.97 -5.54 34.21
CA VAL A 15 2.80 -6.00 33.45
C VAL A 15 2.31 -7.32 34.06
N PRO A 16 0.98 -7.52 34.26
CA PRO A 16 0.44 -8.77 34.79
C PRO A 16 0.26 -9.85 33.71
N PRO A 17 0.27 -11.15 34.09
CA PRO A 17 0.13 -12.27 33.15
C PRO A 17 -1.32 -12.60 32.79
N VAL A 18 -1.50 -13.17 31.59
CA VAL A 18 -2.77 -13.62 31.00
C VAL A 18 -3.01 -15.11 31.34
N PRO A 19 -4.22 -15.54 31.75
CA PRO A 19 -4.52 -16.95 31.96
C PRO A 19 -4.97 -17.67 30.68
N GLU A 20 -4.44 -18.87 30.50
CA GLU A 20 -4.82 -19.88 29.50
C GLU A 20 -6.11 -20.63 29.91
N GLY A 21 -6.95 -20.96 28.94
CA GLY A 21 -8.08 -21.88 29.10
C GLY A 21 -8.35 -22.64 27.80
N PRO A 22 -8.60 -23.96 27.83
CA PRO A 22 -8.82 -24.78 26.63
C PRO A 22 -10.30 -24.76 26.19
N ILE A 23 -10.51 -24.83 24.87
CA ILE A 23 -11.82 -24.95 24.23
C ILE A 23 -12.00 -26.41 23.82
N GLU A 24 -13.03 -27.04 24.37
CA GLU A 24 -13.47 -28.41 24.13
C GLU A 24 -14.29 -28.44 22.82
N PHE A 25 -13.94 -29.34 21.88
CA PHE A 25 -14.66 -29.53 20.62
C PHE A 25 -15.51 -30.80 20.72
N GLU A 26 -16.83 -30.64 20.57
CA GLU A 26 -17.80 -31.73 20.41
C GLU A 26 -17.81 -32.22 18.95
N GLU A 27 -17.82 -33.54 18.78
CA GLU A 27 -17.87 -34.29 17.52
C GLU A 27 -19.33 -34.56 17.12
N PRO A 28 -19.76 -34.32 15.87
CA PRO A 28 -21.07 -34.78 15.40
C PRO A 28 -20.99 -36.11 14.63
N GLU A 29 -21.89 -37.03 14.99
CA GLU A 29 -22.16 -38.30 14.33
C GLU A 29 -22.65 -38.15 12.87
N PRO A 30 -22.35 -39.11 11.97
CA PRO A 30 -22.97 -39.18 10.65
C PRO A 30 -24.25 -40.06 10.66
N ALA A 31 -25.34 -39.49 10.17
CA ALA A 31 -26.59 -40.19 9.92
C ALA A 31 -26.70 -40.72 8.46
N SER A 32 -27.11 -41.98 8.40
CA SER A 32 -28.00 -42.65 7.43
C SER A 32 -27.70 -42.72 5.93
N GLU A 33 -27.84 -43.96 5.46
CA GLU A 33 -27.81 -44.53 4.11
C GLU A 33 -28.74 -43.86 3.08
N PRO A 34 -28.51 -44.10 1.78
CA PRO A 34 -29.60 -44.15 0.81
C PRO A 34 -29.76 -45.54 0.18
N GLU A 35 -31.04 -45.92 0.10
CA GLU A 35 -31.57 -47.14 -0.50
C GLU A 35 -31.31 -47.28 -2.00
N GLU A 36 -31.27 -48.55 -2.40
CA GLU A 36 -30.94 -49.08 -3.71
C GLU A 36 -32.19 -49.22 -4.61
N SER A 37 -32.02 -48.83 -5.89
CA SER A 37 -32.56 -49.43 -7.12
C SER A 37 -34.05 -49.78 -7.23
N THR A 38 -34.73 -49.19 -8.21
CA THR A 38 -35.12 -49.93 -9.43
C THR A 38 -35.55 -49.01 -10.57
N ALA A 39 -35.23 -49.44 -11.79
CA ALA A 39 -35.33 -48.74 -13.07
C ALA A 39 -36.71 -48.99 -13.77
N PRO A 40 -36.84 -48.83 -15.11
CA PRO A 40 -36.98 -47.58 -15.87
C PRO A 40 -38.29 -47.56 -16.71
N GLU A 41 -38.84 -46.38 -17.01
CA GLU A 41 -39.87 -46.22 -18.04
C GLU A 41 -39.46 -45.26 -19.16
N ALA A 42 -39.90 -45.63 -20.37
CA ALA A 42 -39.42 -45.22 -21.69
C ALA A 42 -39.87 -43.80 -22.12
N PRO A 43 -39.32 -43.25 -23.21
CA PRO A 43 -39.13 -41.81 -23.40
C PRO A 43 -40.38 -41.11 -23.93
N LYS A 44 -40.78 -40.02 -23.26
CA LYS A 44 -41.62 -38.98 -23.86
C LYS A 44 -40.71 -37.90 -24.43
N GLU A 45 -40.80 -37.67 -25.73
CA GLU A 45 -40.15 -36.55 -26.40
C GLU A 45 -40.67 -35.22 -25.81
N GLU A 46 -39.84 -34.59 -24.99
CA GLU A 46 -40.01 -33.20 -24.59
C GLU A 46 -39.44 -32.27 -25.68
N PRO A 47 -40.06 -31.09 -25.89
CA PRO A 47 -39.60 -30.12 -26.87
C PRO A 47 -38.16 -29.73 -26.53
N GLN A 48 -37.26 -29.74 -27.52
CA GLN A 48 -35.88 -29.28 -27.37
C GLN A 48 -35.86 -27.82 -26.90
N LYS A 49 -35.92 -27.64 -25.59
CA LYS A 49 -35.72 -26.37 -24.90
C LYS A 49 -34.28 -26.00 -25.19
N SER A 50 -34.11 -24.97 -26.02
CA SER A 50 -32.84 -24.34 -26.38
C SER A 50 -31.97 -24.07 -25.15
N LYS A 51 -31.20 -25.07 -24.70
CA LYS A 51 -30.23 -24.98 -23.61
C LYS A 51 -29.01 -24.14 -24.01
N GLY A 52 -28.91 -23.72 -25.27
CA GLY A 52 -27.82 -22.90 -25.79
C GLY A 52 -27.90 -21.42 -25.40
N SER A 53 -29.05 -20.90 -24.97
CA SER A 53 -29.19 -19.46 -24.68
C SER A 53 -28.72 -19.09 -23.26
N ALA A 54 -29.08 -19.89 -22.24
CA ALA A 54 -28.70 -19.63 -20.85
C ALA A 54 -27.19 -19.81 -20.61
N VAL A 55 -26.58 -20.84 -21.23
CA VAL A 55 -25.14 -21.09 -21.12
C VAL A 55 -24.34 -19.98 -21.78
N LYS A 56 -24.77 -19.47 -22.96
CA LYS A 56 -24.12 -18.34 -23.62
C LYS A 56 -24.23 -17.07 -22.79
N LEU A 57 -25.39 -16.79 -22.20
CA LEU A 57 -25.57 -15.66 -21.29
C LEU A 57 -24.65 -15.77 -20.06
N PHE A 58 -24.56 -16.95 -19.45
CA PHE A 58 -23.66 -17.18 -18.32
C PHE A 58 -22.19 -16.94 -18.68
N VAL A 59 -21.73 -17.43 -19.83
CA VAL A 59 -20.36 -17.19 -20.32
C VAL A 59 -20.10 -15.71 -20.58
N ILE A 60 -21.07 -14.98 -21.16
CA ILE A 60 -20.95 -13.53 -21.38
C ILE A 60 -20.84 -12.78 -20.05
N PHE A 61 -21.68 -13.11 -19.06
CA PHE A 61 -21.60 -12.49 -17.73
C PHE A 61 -20.28 -12.81 -17.03
N LEU A 62 -19.76 -14.04 -17.16
CA LEU A 62 -18.47 -14.43 -16.60
C LEU A 62 -17.32 -13.62 -17.24
N LEU A 63 -17.29 -13.50 -18.57
CA LEU A 63 -16.29 -12.71 -19.27
C LEU A 63 -16.37 -11.23 -18.91
N LEU A 64 -17.58 -10.69 -18.76
CA LEU A 64 -17.79 -9.30 -18.35
C LEU A 64 -17.29 -9.07 -16.91
N ALA A 65 -17.55 -10.00 -15.99
CA ALA A 65 -17.05 -9.93 -14.63
C ALA A 65 -15.51 -9.97 -14.58
N ILE A 66 -14.88 -10.85 -15.37
CA ILE A 66 -13.40 -10.89 -15.50
C ILE A 66 -12.87 -9.58 -16.07
N ALA A 67 -13.50 -9.03 -17.11
CA ALA A 67 -13.10 -7.75 -17.69
C ALA A 67 -13.22 -6.59 -16.69
N VAL A 68 -14.27 -6.57 -15.87
CA VAL A 68 -14.45 -5.57 -14.80
C VAL A 68 -13.38 -5.74 -13.72
N VAL A 69 -13.08 -6.97 -13.29
CA VAL A 69 -12.02 -7.24 -12.30
C VAL A 69 -10.65 -6.84 -12.84
N LEU A 70 -10.35 -7.15 -14.10
CA LEU A 70 -9.11 -6.72 -14.75
C LEU A 70 -9.04 -5.20 -14.90
N ALA A 71 -10.12 -4.55 -15.35
CA ALA A 71 -10.19 -3.09 -15.45
C ALA A 71 -10.00 -2.44 -14.07
N TYR A 72 -10.66 -2.95 -13.03
CA TYR A 72 -10.49 -2.51 -11.65
C TYR A 72 -9.05 -2.69 -11.17
N TYR A 73 -8.43 -3.84 -11.47
CA TYR A 73 -7.03 -4.11 -11.13
C TYR A 73 -6.08 -3.15 -11.86
N PHE A 74 -6.27 -2.87 -13.15
CA PHE A 74 -5.43 -1.93 -13.89
C PHE A 74 -5.62 -0.47 -13.48
N ILE A 75 -6.85 -0.07 -13.12
CA ILE A 75 -7.14 1.30 -12.67
C ILE A 75 -6.54 1.55 -11.27
N ILE A 76 -6.60 0.55 -10.38
CA ILE A 76 -6.14 0.71 -8.98
C ILE A 76 -4.66 0.40 -8.82
N SER A 77 -4.11 -0.51 -9.63
CA SER A 77 -2.68 -0.86 -9.58
C SER A 77 -1.81 0.04 -10.46
N GLY A 78 -2.41 1.00 -11.18
CA GLY A 78 -1.66 2.02 -11.89
C GLY A 78 -0.81 2.81 -10.90
N SER A 79 0.50 2.67 -10.98
CA SER A 79 1.41 3.54 -10.23
C SER A 79 1.11 4.98 -10.65
N LEU A 80 0.93 5.88 -9.67
CA LEU A 80 0.61 7.28 -9.95
C LEU A 80 1.64 7.97 -10.85
N PHE A 81 2.83 7.40 -10.96
CA PHE A 81 3.90 7.85 -11.83
C PHE A 81 4.68 6.64 -12.33
N SER A 82 5.45 6.81 -13.41
CA SER A 82 6.35 5.79 -13.93
C SER A 82 7.65 5.80 -13.14
N THR A 83 7.77 4.92 -12.13
CA THR A 83 9.01 4.74 -11.35
C THR A 83 10.19 4.27 -12.22
N GLY A 84 9.90 3.61 -13.34
CA GLY A 84 10.89 2.89 -14.15
C GLY A 84 11.36 1.60 -13.47
N PRO A 85 12.39 0.92 -14.01
CA PRO A 85 12.95 -0.30 -13.42
C PRO A 85 13.52 -0.07 -12.02
N GLU A 86 13.45 -1.11 -11.19
CA GLU A 86 14.15 -1.18 -9.90
C GLU A 86 15.67 -1.17 -10.14
N VAL A 87 16.39 -0.40 -9.32
CA VAL A 87 17.85 -0.23 -9.42
C VAL A 87 18.49 -0.34 -8.05
N ASP A 88 19.80 -0.56 -8.00
CA ASP A 88 20.56 -0.50 -6.76
C ASP A 88 20.75 0.95 -6.24
N VAL A 89 21.23 1.06 -5.00
CA VAL A 89 21.42 2.34 -4.29
C VAL A 89 22.41 3.27 -5.01
N GLU A 90 23.49 2.73 -5.58
CA GLU A 90 24.53 3.55 -6.22
C GLU A 90 24.04 4.10 -7.56
N THR A 91 23.33 3.27 -8.33
CA THR A 91 22.63 3.70 -9.54
C THR A 91 21.62 4.81 -9.23
N PHE A 92 20.81 4.65 -8.18
CA PHE A 92 19.88 5.69 -7.74
C PHE A 92 20.58 6.98 -7.31
N LYS A 93 21.67 6.90 -6.54
CA LYS A 93 22.45 8.08 -6.15
C LYS A 93 22.94 8.87 -7.37
N SER A 94 23.31 8.18 -8.45
CA SER A 94 23.70 8.84 -9.72
C SER A 94 22.51 9.56 -10.38
N SER A 95 21.35 8.90 -10.48
CA SER A 95 20.12 9.53 -10.97
C SER A 95 19.70 10.73 -10.12
N PHE A 96 19.76 10.59 -8.79
CA PHE A 96 19.46 11.65 -7.84
C PHE A 96 20.44 12.83 -7.95
N ALA A 97 21.74 12.56 -8.10
CA ALA A 97 22.76 13.58 -8.27
C ALA A 97 22.61 14.35 -9.60
N SER A 98 22.08 13.73 -10.65
CA SER A 98 21.87 14.36 -11.96
C SER A 98 20.51 15.06 -12.12
N ALA A 99 19.50 14.68 -11.33
CA ALA A 99 18.17 15.29 -11.40
C ALA A 99 18.18 16.74 -10.86
N PRO A 100 17.82 17.76 -11.66
CA PRO A 100 17.76 19.16 -11.19
C PRO A 100 16.56 19.40 -10.26
N THR A 101 15.44 18.76 -10.58
CA THR A 101 14.18 18.86 -9.84
C THR A 101 13.83 17.52 -9.21
N ILE A 102 13.51 17.57 -7.92
CA ILE A 102 13.09 16.42 -7.12
C ILE A 102 11.65 16.68 -6.65
N TYR A 103 10.76 15.76 -6.96
CA TYR A 103 9.39 15.78 -6.49
C TYR A 103 9.26 14.91 -5.25
N ILE A 104 8.82 15.47 -4.13
CA ILE A 104 8.55 14.70 -2.91
C ILE A 104 7.04 14.57 -2.76
N VAL A 105 6.54 13.37 -2.96
CA VAL A 105 5.11 13.06 -2.92
C VAL A 105 4.82 12.34 -1.61
N MET A 106 3.99 12.94 -0.76
CA MET A 106 3.54 12.38 0.51
C MET A 106 2.11 11.86 0.32
N ASP A 107 1.96 10.55 0.17
CA ASP A 107 0.66 9.90 -0.06
C ASP A 107 0.04 9.44 1.25
N VAL A 108 -1.01 10.17 1.68
CA VAL A 108 -1.81 9.85 2.86
C VAL A 108 -3.19 9.31 2.50
N ARG A 109 -3.44 8.99 1.21
CA ARG A 109 -4.71 8.39 0.77
C ARG A 109 -4.96 7.04 1.41
N GLY A 110 -6.18 6.82 1.87
CA GLY A 110 -6.60 5.58 2.53
C GLY A 110 -5.92 5.30 3.87
N VAL A 111 -5.09 6.21 4.40
CA VAL A 111 -4.45 6.08 5.71
C VAL A 111 -5.47 6.40 6.80
N LYS A 112 -5.89 5.38 7.55
CA LYS A 112 -6.93 5.53 8.59
C LYS A 112 -6.41 6.12 9.90
N ASP A 113 -5.12 5.92 10.17
CA ASP A 113 -4.48 6.34 11.41
C ASP A 113 -3.84 7.73 11.23
N SER A 114 -4.34 8.71 11.98
CA SER A 114 -3.81 10.08 11.98
C SER A 114 -2.32 10.17 12.33
N LEU A 115 -1.81 9.26 13.19
CA LEU A 115 -0.39 9.22 13.53
C LEU A 115 0.44 8.80 12.32
N VAL A 116 0.00 7.77 11.59
CA VAL A 116 0.68 7.30 10.38
C VAL A 116 0.64 8.35 9.29
N SER A 117 -0.50 9.01 9.09
CA SER A 117 -0.62 10.14 8.17
C SER A 117 0.39 11.24 8.52
N ASN A 118 0.51 11.61 9.79
CA ASN A 118 1.50 12.60 10.23
C ASN A 118 2.95 12.12 10.02
N ASN A 119 3.23 10.84 10.24
CA ASN A 119 4.56 10.27 10.02
C ASN A 119 4.95 10.31 8.54
N VAL A 120 4.02 10.02 7.62
CA VAL A 120 4.23 10.14 6.16
C VAL A 120 4.57 11.58 5.77
N LEU A 121 3.80 12.55 6.27
CA LEU A 121 4.04 13.97 6.01
C LEU A 121 5.39 14.44 6.58
N GLN A 122 5.69 14.07 7.83
CA GLN A 122 6.97 14.41 8.47
C GLN A 122 8.16 13.79 7.75
N CYS A 123 8.04 12.54 7.30
CA CYS A 123 9.08 11.89 6.53
C CYS A 123 9.39 12.64 5.22
N GLY A 124 8.36 13.13 4.52
CA GLY A 124 8.55 13.98 3.34
C GLY A 124 9.28 15.29 3.64
N VAL A 125 8.93 15.95 4.76
CA VAL A 125 9.62 17.15 5.24
C VAL A 125 11.08 16.87 5.62
N ASP A 126 11.36 15.73 6.27
CA ASP A 126 12.73 15.35 6.61
C ASP A 126 13.58 15.08 5.37
N PHE A 127 13.01 14.45 4.32
CA PHE A 127 13.70 14.32 3.03
C PHE A 127 14.02 15.68 2.43
N ALA A 128 13.05 16.60 2.42
CA ALA A 128 13.21 17.96 1.93
C ALA A 128 14.34 18.71 2.65
N GLY A 129 14.46 18.53 3.97
CA GLY A 129 15.49 19.14 4.80
C GLY A 129 16.83 18.40 4.82
N SER A 130 16.94 17.25 4.13
CA SER A 130 18.15 16.43 4.18
C SER A 130 19.32 17.08 3.44
N SER A 131 20.54 16.79 3.91
CA SER A 131 21.77 17.34 3.29
C SER A 131 21.99 16.85 1.86
N GLY A 132 21.38 15.73 1.48
CA GLY A 132 21.35 15.24 0.10
C GLY A 132 20.61 16.19 -0.87
N MET A 133 19.66 16.99 -0.38
CA MET A 133 18.88 17.93 -1.20
C MET A 133 19.60 19.26 -1.47
N ALA A 134 20.80 19.46 -0.92
CA ALA A 134 21.53 20.71 -1.09
C ALA A 134 21.79 21.02 -2.59
N GLY A 135 21.29 22.17 -3.05
CA GLY A 135 21.43 22.61 -4.45
C GLY A 135 20.45 21.94 -5.42
N LYS A 136 19.40 21.30 -4.92
CA LYS A 136 18.29 20.72 -5.71
C LYS A 136 17.03 21.57 -5.57
N ASP A 137 16.25 21.65 -6.64
CA ASP A 137 14.91 22.22 -6.59
C ASP A 137 13.93 21.15 -6.11
N ALA A 138 13.36 21.36 -4.92
CA ALA A 138 12.43 20.41 -4.32
C ALA A 138 11.01 20.94 -4.42
N VAL A 139 10.10 20.13 -4.96
CA VAL A 139 8.67 20.43 -5.04
C VAL A 139 7.90 19.38 -4.25
N TYR A 140 7.04 19.83 -3.35
CA TYR A 140 6.34 18.95 -2.40
C TYR A 140 4.87 18.83 -2.78
N PHE A 141 4.38 17.60 -2.81
CA PHE A 141 2.96 17.30 -2.98
C PHE A 141 2.48 16.46 -1.80
N SER A 142 1.29 16.78 -1.29
CA SER A 142 0.55 15.91 -0.38
C SER A 142 -0.65 15.36 -1.12
N LEU A 143 -0.82 14.04 -1.17
CA LEU A 143 -1.98 13.39 -1.78
C LEU A 143 -2.93 12.94 -0.68
N GLY A 144 -4.17 13.42 -0.72
CA GLY A 144 -5.25 13.03 0.16
C GLY A 144 -6.42 12.44 -0.62
N ASP A 145 -7.41 11.91 0.09
CA ASP A 145 -8.57 11.27 -0.55
C ASP A 145 -9.37 12.27 -1.42
N ASP A 146 -9.33 13.55 -1.07
CA ASP A 146 -10.04 14.64 -1.75
C ASP A 146 -9.24 15.29 -2.91
N GLY A 147 -8.01 14.85 -3.17
CA GLY A 147 -7.15 15.43 -4.21
C GLY A 147 -5.68 15.56 -3.79
N CYS A 148 -5.02 16.63 -4.21
CA CYS A 148 -3.65 16.89 -3.82
C CYS A 148 -3.43 18.35 -3.40
N THR A 149 -2.41 18.57 -2.58
CA THR A 149 -1.94 19.91 -2.19
C THR A 149 -0.53 20.09 -2.73
N ALA A 150 -0.33 21.15 -3.50
CA ALA A 150 0.93 21.63 -4.04
C ALA A 150 1.30 22.97 -3.37
N PRO A 151 2.50 23.54 -3.61
CA PRO A 151 2.92 24.80 -2.97
C PRO A 151 2.00 26.00 -3.21
N ASP A 152 1.26 26.00 -4.31
CA ASP A 152 0.32 27.05 -4.72
C ASP A 152 -1.14 26.79 -4.28
N GLY A 153 -1.44 25.61 -3.72
CA GLY A 153 -2.76 25.31 -3.15
C GLY A 153 -3.26 23.89 -3.42
N ALA A 154 -4.58 23.71 -3.28
CA ALA A 154 -5.25 22.44 -3.52
C ALA A 154 -5.61 22.27 -5.01
N HIS A 155 -5.36 21.08 -5.54
CA HIS A 155 -5.58 20.72 -6.94
C HIS A 155 -6.23 19.34 -7.07
N PRO A 156 -6.87 19.04 -8.21
CA PRO A 156 -7.23 17.68 -8.58
C PRO A 156 -6.00 16.76 -8.64
N LEU A 157 -6.16 15.49 -8.30
CA LEU A 157 -5.06 14.52 -8.30
C LEU A 157 -4.37 14.39 -9.67
N SER A 158 -5.12 14.48 -10.77
CA SER A 158 -4.60 14.46 -12.14
C SER A 158 -3.55 15.54 -12.40
N ASP A 159 -3.74 16.71 -11.80
CA ASP A 159 -2.94 17.89 -12.07
C ASP A 159 -1.61 17.82 -11.32
N CYS A 160 -1.59 17.23 -10.13
CA CYS A 160 -0.32 16.94 -9.44
C CYS A 160 0.44 15.80 -10.12
N VAL A 161 -0.25 14.75 -10.58
CA VAL A 161 0.40 13.60 -11.23
C VAL A 161 1.10 14.00 -12.54
N SER A 162 0.46 14.83 -13.37
CA SER A 162 1.06 15.29 -14.63
C SER A 162 2.32 16.13 -14.44
N GLN A 163 2.50 16.76 -13.27
CA GLN A 163 3.73 17.52 -12.96
C GLN A 163 4.94 16.61 -12.67
N LEU A 164 4.72 15.34 -12.31
CA LEU A 164 5.79 14.42 -11.91
C LEU A 164 6.65 13.90 -13.08
N GLU A 165 6.23 14.12 -14.33
CA GLU A 165 6.84 13.48 -15.51
C GLU A 165 8.27 13.95 -15.83
N ASN A 166 8.69 15.12 -15.33
CA ASN A 166 9.96 15.76 -15.71
C ASN A 166 11.01 15.83 -14.58
N GLY A 167 10.92 14.96 -13.57
CA GLY A 167 11.85 14.96 -12.44
C GLY A 167 11.97 13.60 -11.78
N LEU A 168 12.82 13.54 -10.75
CA LEU A 168 12.95 12.35 -9.93
C LEU A 168 11.95 12.40 -8.78
N VAL A 169 11.18 11.33 -8.57
CA VAL A 169 10.11 11.28 -7.58
C VAL A 169 10.54 10.52 -6.32
N ILE A 170 10.52 11.17 -5.17
CA ILE A 170 10.56 10.53 -3.85
C ILE A 170 9.11 10.35 -3.38
N TYR A 171 8.61 9.12 -3.41
CA TYR A 171 7.24 8.79 -3.04
C TYR A 171 7.19 8.19 -1.64
N VAL A 172 6.67 8.94 -0.68
CA VAL A 172 6.50 8.55 0.71
C VAL A 172 5.07 8.10 0.92
N LYS A 173 4.87 6.88 1.44
CA LYS A 173 3.53 6.33 1.71
C LYS A 173 3.50 5.49 2.98
N GLU A 174 2.31 5.24 3.51
CA GLU A 174 2.12 4.22 4.53
C GLU A 174 2.57 2.84 4.00
N CYS A 175 3.22 2.05 4.85
CA CYS A 175 3.41 0.64 4.56
C CYS A 175 2.10 -0.11 4.72
N GLN A 176 1.25 -0.04 3.70
CA GLN A 176 0.08 -0.90 3.59
C GLN A 176 0.60 -2.28 3.17
N ALA A 177 0.51 -3.26 4.06
CA ALA A 177 0.79 -4.64 3.69
C ALA A 177 -0.34 -5.15 2.78
N PRO A 178 -0.13 -5.40 1.47
CA PRO A 178 -1.15 -6.09 0.68
C PRO A 178 -0.98 -7.61 0.77
N PHE A 179 0.05 -8.11 1.49
CA PHE A 179 0.50 -9.50 1.45
C PHE A 179 0.93 -10.05 2.82
N ALA A 180 0.16 -9.78 3.87
CA ALA A 180 0.29 -10.52 5.13
C ALA A 180 -0.29 -11.95 4.99
N ILE A 181 0.18 -12.75 4.03
CA ILE A 181 -0.10 -14.20 4.02
C ILE A 181 0.89 -14.93 4.94
N PHE A 182 1.97 -14.26 5.39
CA PHE A 182 3.02 -14.85 6.23
C PHE A 182 3.49 -13.97 7.40
N GLY A 183 2.60 -13.13 7.96
CA GLY A 183 2.93 -12.38 9.19
C GLY A 183 4.14 -11.44 9.09
N GLN A 184 4.53 -11.04 7.88
CA GLN A 184 5.67 -10.15 7.68
C GLN A 184 5.24 -8.72 8.04
N GLN A 185 5.59 -8.29 9.25
CA GLN A 185 5.58 -6.89 9.65
C GLN A 185 6.39 -6.10 8.62
N CYS A 186 5.78 -5.07 8.03
CA CYS A 186 6.45 -4.10 7.19
C CYS A 186 7.63 -3.48 7.95
N PRO A 187 8.90 -3.86 7.70
CA PRO A 187 9.99 -3.01 8.16
C PRO A 187 9.93 -1.76 7.28
N GLY A 188 9.79 -0.57 7.86
CA GLY A 188 9.92 0.66 7.07
C GLY A 188 11.18 0.59 6.20
N GLY A 189 11.12 1.11 4.98
CA GLY A 189 12.22 0.93 4.04
C GLY A 189 12.09 1.75 2.77
N ALA A 190 13.20 1.87 2.05
CA ALA A 190 13.27 2.53 0.76
C ALA A 190 13.54 1.51 -0.35
N LYS A 191 12.77 1.58 -1.43
CA LYS A 191 13.05 0.91 -2.70
C LYS A 191 13.43 1.94 -3.75
N TYR A 192 14.43 1.61 -4.55
CA TYR A 192 15.03 2.54 -5.49
C TYR A 192 14.72 2.15 -6.93
N TYR A 193 14.43 3.15 -7.74
CA TYR A 193 14.07 3.01 -9.15
C TYR A 193 14.80 4.06 -9.99
N SER A 194 14.91 3.83 -11.29
CA SER A 194 15.60 4.75 -12.20
C SER A 194 15.07 6.19 -12.17
N ASN A 195 13.76 6.38 -11.99
CA ASN A 195 13.09 7.69 -11.98
C ASN A 195 12.56 8.09 -10.59
N GLY A 196 12.90 7.35 -9.53
CA GLY A 196 12.36 7.65 -8.22
C GLY A 196 12.74 6.68 -7.12
N MET A 197 12.24 6.96 -5.93
CA MET A 197 12.38 6.12 -4.75
C MET A 197 11.03 6.03 -4.07
N VAL A 198 10.66 4.85 -3.59
CA VAL A 198 9.47 4.63 -2.78
C VAL A 198 9.91 4.38 -1.35
N VAL A 199 9.44 5.22 -0.43
CA VAL A 199 9.71 5.13 1.01
C VAL A 199 8.41 4.74 1.71
N THR A 200 8.47 3.66 2.48
CA THR A 200 7.34 3.20 3.27
C THR A 200 7.52 3.56 4.75
N VAL A 201 6.49 4.16 5.32
CA VAL A 201 6.47 4.61 6.72
C VAL A 201 5.46 3.79 7.51
N GLY A 202 5.86 3.32 8.69
CA GLY A 202 5.01 2.58 9.62
C GLY A 202 4.59 3.40 10.83
N GLN A 203 3.93 2.74 11.79
CA GLN A 203 3.52 3.37 13.06
C GLN A 203 4.72 3.77 13.94
N GLU A 204 5.81 3.00 13.91
CA GLU A 204 7.03 3.24 14.71
C GLU A 204 8.03 4.18 14.03
N TYR A 205 7.56 5.21 13.32
CA TYR A 205 8.44 6.19 12.73
C TYR A 205 9.20 6.99 13.81
N ALA A 206 10.52 7.03 13.69
CA ALA A 206 11.36 7.90 14.49
C ALA A 206 11.67 9.18 13.70
N LEU A 207 11.40 10.34 14.29
CA LEU A 207 11.71 11.65 13.71
C LEU A 207 13.19 11.72 13.25
N GLY A 208 13.44 12.26 12.07
CA GLY A 208 14.78 12.40 11.51
C GLY A 208 15.38 11.10 10.95
N THR A 209 14.61 10.01 10.87
CA THR A 209 15.08 8.76 10.23
C THR A 209 14.80 8.72 8.73
N CYS A 210 13.91 9.56 8.23
CA CYS A 210 13.77 9.78 6.80
C CYS A 210 14.81 10.79 6.34
N GLY A 211 15.55 10.47 5.29
CA GLY A 211 16.56 11.37 4.77
C GLY A 211 17.61 10.66 3.94
N ILE A 212 18.23 11.42 3.04
CA ILE A 212 19.41 10.98 2.31
C ILE A 212 20.63 11.49 3.10
N HIS A 213 21.20 10.62 3.93
CA HIS A 213 22.41 10.94 4.68
C HIS A 213 23.65 10.72 3.79
N LYS A 214 24.53 11.72 3.70
CA LYS A 214 25.90 11.49 3.23
C LYS A 214 26.59 10.57 4.24
N TYR A 215 26.99 9.38 3.80
CA TYR A 215 27.99 8.57 4.49
C TYR A 215 29.38 9.14 4.24
#